data_AF-A0A7Z8PDW9-F1
#
_entry.id   AF-A0A7Z8PDW9-F1
#
_cell.length_a   1.000
_cell.length_b   1.000
_cell.length_c   1.000
_cell.angle_alpha   90.00
_cell.angle_beta   90.00
_cell.angle_gamma   90.00
#
_symmetry.space_group_name_H-M   'P 1'
#
loop_
_entity.id
_entity.type
_entity.pdbx_description
1 polymer ?
#
loop_
_entity_poly.entity_id
_entity_poly.type
_entity_poly.pdbx_seq_one_letter_code
_entity_poly.pdbx_strand_id
1 'polypeptide(L)'
;DTCDDAICVKTQPQGRSCEDVAVTNCVLRTACVALKLGANESFQDMRNVVMSNCTVRGSHRAIGIYSFNGATVENVSVDNVVCDTRAALMCTRPIHIDLRHRDRSRAPGAIRNVRMNGLLATSNGRCLLTAAPGQMLEDILLRDVILRYPCVDDPALSAERIGGGQFSAENPWARQERAALVVENARNLQIDNFCPRWPTSPTVPADWTFARKAANGTQAWFSPADWQLAVDVPFAAVSARNVQGGCLDTRNLSGYQGAEPLCEQGCSWEL
;
A
#
# COMPACT_ATOMS: atom_id res chain seq x y z
N ASP A 1 11.38 -2.56 -18.44
CA ASP A 1 11.10 -1.27 -17.77
C ASP A 1 9.81 -0.68 -18.29
N THR A 2 8.98 -0.11 -17.42
CA THR A 2 7.75 0.61 -17.80
C THR A 2 7.64 1.95 -17.07
N CYS A 3 6.95 2.92 -17.68
CA CYS A 3 6.67 4.22 -17.05
C CYS A 3 5.40 4.15 -16.18
N ASP A 4 4.37 3.45 -16.65
CA ASP A 4 3.16 3.16 -15.90
C ASP A 4 3.23 1.74 -15.29
N ASP A 5 2.10 1.18 -14.89
CA ASP A 5 2.02 -0.14 -14.26
C ASP A 5 2.76 -1.22 -15.09
N ALA A 6 3.43 -2.18 -14.43
CA ALA A 6 4.14 -3.25 -15.16
C ALA A 6 3.17 -4.37 -15.58
N ILE A 7 2.47 -4.97 -14.63
CA ILE A 7 1.41 -5.95 -14.88
C ILE A 7 0.14 -5.45 -14.20
N CYS A 8 -0.91 -5.24 -14.99
CA CYS A 8 -2.17 -4.67 -14.50
C CYS A 8 -3.38 -5.43 -15.05
N VAL A 9 -4.19 -5.97 -14.15
CA VAL A 9 -5.49 -6.55 -14.46
C VAL A 9 -6.56 -5.48 -14.31
N LYS A 10 -7.39 -5.33 -15.34
CA LYS A 10 -8.44 -4.32 -15.45
C LYS A 10 -9.71 -4.94 -16.01
N THR A 11 -10.85 -4.40 -15.63
CA THR A 11 -12.15 -4.76 -16.19
C THR A 11 -12.91 -3.53 -16.64
N GLN A 12 -13.57 -3.60 -17.79
CA GLN A 12 -14.31 -2.49 -18.42
C GLN A 12 -15.81 -2.63 -18.20
N PRO A 13 -16.62 -1.54 -18.28
CA PRO A 13 -18.06 -1.60 -18.02
C PRO A 13 -18.82 -2.63 -18.86
N GLN A 14 -18.48 -2.74 -20.15
CA GLN A 14 -19.07 -3.71 -21.09
C GLN A 14 -18.24 -5.02 -21.19
N GLY A 15 -17.23 -5.17 -20.34
CA GLY A 15 -16.37 -6.35 -20.31
C GLY A 15 -16.96 -7.49 -19.49
N ARG A 16 -16.23 -8.60 -19.45
CA ARG A 16 -16.45 -9.71 -18.51
C ARG A 16 -15.57 -9.56 -17.28
N SER A 17 -15.91 -10.30 -16.21
CA SER A 17 -15.01 -10.52 -15.08
C SER A 17 -13.68 -11.14 -15.54
N CYS A 18 -12.60 -10.80 -14.87
CA CYS A 18 -11.28 -11.36 -15.12
C CYS A 18 -10.93 -12.35 -14.00
N GLU A 19 -10.84 -13.62 -14.36
CA GLU A 19 -10.72 -14.72 -13.40
C GLU A 19 -9.54 -15.62 -13.81
N ASP A 20 -8.95 -16.30 -12.84
CA ASP A 20 -7.91 -17.31 -13.01
C ASP A 20 -6.62 -16.77 -13.65
N VAL A 21 -6.00 -15.80 -12.97
CA VAL A 21 -4.78 -15.12 -13.43
C VAL A 21 -3.57 -15.57 -12.61
N ALA A 22 -2.51 -16.00 -13.30
CA ALA A 22 -1.23 -16.32 -12.67
C ALA A 22 -0.10 -15.44 -13.23
N VAL A 23 0.61 -14.76 -12.34
CA VAL A 23 1.81 -13.96 -12.62
C VAL A 23 2.95 -14.53 -11.80
N THR A 24 3.90 -15.22 -12.42
CA THR A 24 4.95 -15.92 -11.67
C THR A 24 6.33 -15.68 -12.25
N ASN A 25 7.36 -15.71 -11.38
CA ASN A 25 8.78 -15.71 -11.77
C ASN A 25 9.20 -14.49 -12.62
N CYS A 26 8.68 -13.31 -12.30
CA CYS A 26 8.90 -12.10 -13.06
C CYS A 26 9.96 -11.19 -12.42
N VAL A 27 10.77 -10.52 -13.26
CA VAL A 27 11.64 -9.41 -12.86
C VAL A 27 11.09 -8.13 -13.48
N LEU A 28 10.61 -7.23 -12.63
CA LEU A 28 9.86 -6.04 -13.03
C LEU A 28 10.62 -4.78 -12.60
N ARG A 29 10.60 -3.77 -13.47
CA ARG A 29 11.00 -2.40 -13.14
C ARG A 29 9.98 -1.44 -13.73
N THR A 30 9.41 -0.60 -12.89
CA THR A 30 8.34 0.35 -13.24
C THR A 30 8.47 1.60 -12.40
N ALA A 31 8.05 2.77 -12.90
CA ALA A 31 7.90 3.97 -12.08
C ALA A 31 6.52 4.06 -11.38
N CYS A 32 5.59 3.14 -11.64
CA CYS A 32 4.22 3.15 -11.09
C CYS A 32 3.95 1.91 -10.21
N VAL A 33 2.95 1.08 -10.52
CA VAL A 33 2.63 -0.15 -9.77
C VAL A 33 3.19 -1.38 -10.49
N ALA A 34 3.96 -2.23 -9.80
CA ALA A 34 4.51 -3.41 -10.46
C ALA A 34 3.46 -4.52 -10.68
N LEU A 35 2.69 -4.83 -9.64
CA LEU A 35 1.66 -5.86 -9.65
C LEU A 35 0.33 -5.23 -9.25
N LYS A 36 -0.62 -5.10 -10.18
CA LYS A 36 -1.83 -4.30 -9.99
C LYS A 36 -3.13 -5.01 -10.37
N LEU A 37 -4.14 -4.85 -9.52
CA LEU A 37 -5.55 -5.09 -9.83
C LEU A 37 -6.31 -3.75 -9.80
N GLY A 38 -7.07 -3.43 -10.85
CA GLY A 38 -7.82 -2.17 -10.98
C GLY A 38 -7.02 -1.02 -11.63
N ALA A 39 -7.27 0.26 -11.39
CA ALA A 39 -8.06 0.88 -10.31
C ALA A 39 -9.31 1.59 -10.84
N ASN A 40 -9.13 2.54 -11.77
CA ASN A 40 -10.27 3.18 -12.44
C ASN A 40 -11.06 2.19 -13.30
N GLU A 41 -10.39 1.21 -13.90
CA GLU A 41 -10.98 0.13 -14.67
C GLU A 41 -11.21 -1.09 -13.77
N SER A 42 -12.15 -0.95 -12.83
CA SER A 42 -12.57 -1.99 -11.88
C SER A 42 -14.10 -2.11 -11.90
N PHE A 43 -14.66 -2.39 -13.07
CA PHE A 43 -16.12 -2.39 -13.31
C PHE A 43 -16.78 -3.76 -13.24
N GLN A 44 -16.00 -4.82 -13.44
CA GLN A 44 -16.39 -6.22 -13.31
C GLN A 44 -15.42 -6.94 -12.37
N ASP A 45 -15.81 -8.09 -11.87
CA ASP A 45 -15.07 -8.78 -10.81
C ASP A 45 -13.68 -9.24 -11.27
N MET A 46 -12.75 -9.29 -10.31
CA MET A 46 -11.40 -9.82 -10.49
C MET A 46 -11.18 -10.92 -9.45
N ARG A 47 -11.08 -12.18 -9.88
CA ARG A 47 -11.09 -13.34 -8.98
C ARG A 47 -9.95 -14.31 -9.25
N ASN A 48 -9.55 -15.06 -8.22
CA ASN A 48 -8.60 -16.17 -8.33
C ASN A 48 -7.28 -15.71 -8.98
N VAL A 49 -6.58 -14.79 -8.31
CA VAL A 49 -5.34 -14.21 -8.83
C VAL A 49 -4.16 -14.64 -7.97
N VAL A 50 -3.13 -15.19 -8.60
CA VAL A 50 -1.86 -15.55 -7.96
C VAL A 50 -0.74 -14.71 -8.55
N MET A 51 0.05 -14.06 -7.68
CA MET A 51 1.23 -13.29 -8.05
C MET A 51 2.41 -13.74 -7.20
N SER A 52 3.36 -14.49 -7.76
CA SER A 52 4.41 -15.11 -6.95
C SER A 52 5.82 -15.11 -7.52
N ASN A 53 6.82 -15.16 -6.64
CA ASN A 53 8.25 -15.23 -6.99
C ASN A 53 8.70 -14.06 -7.88
N CYS A 54 8.36 -12.83 -7.48
CA CYS A 54 8.63 -11.63 -8.28
C CYS A 54 9.72 -10.76 -7.63
N THR A 55 10.63 -10.24 -8.46
CA THR A 55 11.57 -9.18 -8.07
C THR A 55 11.15 -7.86 -8.68
N VAL A 56 10.92 -6.82 -7.88
CA VAL A 56 10.44 -5.51 -8.31
C VAL A 56 11.46 -4.42 -8.00
N ARG A 57 11.77 -3.55 -8.95
CA ARG A 57 12.77 -2.47 -8.79
C ARG A 57 12.21 -1.10 -9.16
N GLY A 58 12.58 -0.08 -8.40
CA GLY A 58 12.30 1.32 -8.69
C GLY A 58 10.82 1.71 -8.70
N SER A 59 9.96 0.90 -8.07
CA SER A 59 8.51 1.06 -8.13
C SER A 59 8.02 2.21 -7.26
N HIS A 60 6.86 2.79 -7.57
CA HIS A 60 6.17 3.66 -6.61
C HIS A 60 5.31 2.83 -5.68
N ARG A 61 4.69 1.78 -6.22
CA ARG A 61 4.08 0.69 -5.47
C ARG A 61 4.54 -0.65 -6.00
N ALA A 62 4.90 -1.57 -5.11
CA ALA A 62 5.18 -2.93 -5.54
C ALA A 62 3.87 -3.67 -5.83
N ILE A 63 2.91 -3.58 -4.91
CA ILE A 63 1.62 -4.26 -4.98
C ILE A 63 0.50 -3.24 -4.80
N GLY A 64 -0.46 -3.22 -5.74
CA GLY A 64 -1.63 -2.36 -5.70
C GLY A 64 -2.93 -3.13 -5.96
N ILE A 65 -3.85 -3.14 -5.01
CA ILE A 65 -5.15 -3.82 -5.15
C ILE A 65 -6.25 -2.80 -4.97
N TYR A 66 -7.05 -2.60 -6.02
CA TYR A 66 -7.99 -1.50 -6.09
C TYR A 66 -9.36 -1.94 -6.59
N SER A 67 -10.40 -1.41 -5.95
CA SER A 67 -11.76 -1.42 -6.49
C SER A 67 -12.41 -0.07 -6.23
N PHE A 68 -12.65 0.70 -7.30
CA PHE A 68 -13.23 2.04 -7.21
C PHE A 68 -14.61 2.15 -7.88
N ASN A 69 -14.97 1.21 -8.76
CA ASN A 69 -16.16 1.29 -9.62
C ASN A 69 -17.07 0.06 -9.55
N GLY A 70 -17.08 -0.62 -8.40
CA GLY A 70 -18.08 -1.65 -8.09
C GLY A 70 -17.61 -3.09 -8.25
N ALA A 71 -16.39 -3.35 -8.73
CA ALA A 71 -15.87 -4.72 -8.81
C ALA A 71 -15.69 -5.37 -7.43
N THR A 72 -16.01 -6.65 -7.34
CA THR A 72 -15.49 -7.52 -6.27
C THR A 72 -14.11 -8.01 -6.67
N VAL A 73 -13.12 -7.77 -5.80
CA VAL A 73 -11.77 -8.31 -5.92
C VAL A 73 -11.58 -9.34 -4.82
N GLU A 74 -11.49 -10.62 -5.18
CA GLU A 74 -11.45 -11.69 -4.19
C GLU A 74 -10.58 -12.88 -4.59
N ASN A 75 -10.12 -13.63 -3.59
CA ASN A 75 -9.23 -14.79 -3.75
C ASN A 75 -7.91 -14.39 -4.43
N VAL A 76 -7.18 -13.46 -3.80
CA VAL A 76 -5.89 -12.96 -4.29
C VAL A 76 -4.77 -13.46 -3.39
N SER A 77 -3.75 -14.08 -3.98
CA SER A 77 -2.53 -14.52 -3.29
C SER A 77 -1.32 -13.81 -3.86
N VAL A 78 -0.52 -13.18 -3.00
CA VAL A 78 0.78 -12.60 -3.34
C VAL A 78 1.84 -13.27 -2.50
N ASP A 79 2.79 -13.96 -3.14
CA ASP A 79 3.71 -14.84 -2.41
C ASP A 79 5.17 -14.64 -2.86
N ASN A 80 6.09 -14.50 -1.90
CA ASN A 80 7.53 -14.40 -2.14
C ASN A 80 7.90 -13.26 -3.12
N VAL A 81 7.74 -12.03 -2.66
CA VAL A 81 8.10 -10.82 -3.44
C VAL A 81 9.28 -10.10 -2.77
N VAL A 82 10.29 -9.76 -3.57
CA VAL A 82 11.40 -8.89 -3.16
C VAL A 82 11.29 -7.59 -3.92
N CYS A 83 11.22 -6.45 -3.23
CA CYS A 83 10.99 -5.17 -3.90
C CYS A 83 11.79 -4.00 -3.32
N ASP A 84 11.95 -2.96 -4.15
CA ASP A 84 12.21 -1.61 -3.68
C ASP A 84 11.19 -0.62 -4.25
N THR A 85 10.89 0.42 -3.47
CA THR A 85 10.01 1.51 -3.90
C THR A 85 10.78 2.80 -4.23
N ARG A 86 11.96 2.67 -4.83
CA ARG A 86 12.88 3.79 -5.09
C ARG A 86 12.48 4.56 -6.37
N ALA A 87 11.24 5.03 -6.41
CA ALA A 87 10.71 5.88 -7.48
C ALA A 87 10.84 7.36 -7.12
N ALA A 88 11.06 8.21 -8.13
CA ALA A 88 11.01 9.66 -8.00
C ALA A 88 9.55 10.19 -7.94
N LEU A 89 8.73 9.55 -7.11
CA LEU A 89 7.33 9.90 -6.86
C LEU A 89 7.09 10.10 -5.37
N MET A 90 6.21 11.05 -5.05
CA MET A 90 5.84 11.40 -3.69
C MET A 90 4.99 10.30 -3.03
N CYS A 91 5.25 10.03 -1.75
CA CYS A 91 4.53 9.06 -0.93
C CYS A 91 4.53 7.65 -1.53
N THR A 92 5.70 7.04 -1.72
CA THR A 92 5.83 5.65 -2.13
C THR A 92 5.10 4.69 -1.16
N ARG A 93 4.64 3.55 -1.67
CA ARG A 93 3.85 2.58 -0.89
C ARG A 93 4.15 1.15 -1.31
N PRO A 94 4.89 0.34 -0.53
CA PRO A 94 5.18 -1.04 -0.90
C PRO A 94 3.92 -1.86 -1.18
N ILE A 95 2.93 -1.74 -0.28
CA ILE A 95 1.59 -2.31 -0.43
C ILE A 95 0.56 -1.17 -0.42
N HIS A 96 -0.38 -1.20 -1.36
CA HIS A 96 -1.54 -0.30 -1.34
C HIS A 96 -2.81 -1.06 -1.70
N ILE A 97 -3.67 -1.30 -0.71
CA ILE A 97 -5.03 -1.80 -0.89
C ILE A 97 -5.98 -0.64 -0.63
N ASP A 98 -6.83 -0.32 -1.61
CA ASP A 98 -7.75 0.83 -1.51
C ASP A 98 -9.10 0.48 -2.13
N LEU A 99 -10.13 0.39 -1.28
CA LEU A 99 -11.51 0.16 -1.64
C LEU A 99 -12.30 1.47 -1.57
N ARG A 100 -12.84 1.92 -2.70
CA ARG A 100 -13.64 3.14 -2.80
C ARG A 100 -14.89 2.89 -3.62
N HIS A 101 -15.82 3.84 -3.56
CA HIS A 101 -17.05 3.77 -4.34
C HIS A 101 -17.24 5.10 -5.06
N ARG A 102 -16.42 5.28 -6.10
CA ARG A 102 -16.34 6.53 -6.88
C ARG A 102 -17.61 6.77 -7.69
N ASP A 103 -18.13 5.73 -8.34
CA ASP A 103 -19.38 5.79 -9.09
C ASP A 103 -20.56 5.36 -8.21
N ARG A 104 -21.21 6.34 -7.57
CA ARG A 104 -22.36 6.13 -6.68
C ARG A 104 -23.61 5.63 -7.41
N SER A 105 -23.63 5.62 -8.74
CA SER A 105 -24.74 5.03 -9.52
C SER A 105 -24.68 3.51 -9.59
N ARG A 106 -23.52 2.92 -9.25
CA ARG A 106 -23.29 1.48 -9.21
C ARG A 106 -23.34 0.97 -7.77
N ALA A 107 -23.52 -0.34 -7.60
CA ALA A 107 -23.29 -0.97 -6.31
C ALA A 107 -21.83 -0.76 -5.85
N PRO A 108 -21.57 -0.61 -4.54
CA PRO A 108 -20.22 -0.60 -4.01
C PRO A 108 -19.51 -1.91 -4.33
N GLY A 109 -18.19 -1.83 -4.53
CA GLY A 109 -17.35 -3.01 -4.73
C GLY A 109 -16.94 -3.66 -3.41
N ALA A 110 -16.09 -4.68 -3.48
CA ALA A 110 -15.51 -5.32 -2.31
C ALA A 110 -14.05 -5.71 -2.59
N ILE A 111 -13.22 -5.75 -1.54
CA ILE A 111 -11.90 -6.37 -1.57
C ILE A 111 -11.86 -7.34 -0.40
N ARG A 112 -11.77 -8.65 -0.69
CA ARG A 112 -11.79 -9.68 0.36
C ARG A 112 -10.98 -10.92 0.06
N ASN A 113 -10.63 -11.70 1.09
CA ASN A 113 -9.81 -12.91 0.96
C ASN A 113 -8.53 -12.64 0.16
N VAL A 114 -7.73 -11.70 0.66
CA VAL A 114 -6.43 -11.33 0.09
C VAL A 114 -5.34 -11.79 1.05
N ARG A 115 -4.37 -12.55 0.55
CA ARG A 115 -3.25 -13.06 1.34
C ARG A 115 -1.94 -12.57 0.74
N MET A 116 -1.05 -12.07 1.60
CA MET A 116 0.32 -11.73 1.24
C MET A 116 1.27 -12.49 2.16
N ASN A 117 2.04 -13.41 1.59
CA ASN A 117 2.99 -14.24 2.36
C ASN A 117 4.42 -14.01 1.84
N GLY A 118 5.28 -13.45 2.67
CA GLY A 118 6.68 -13.22 2.32
C GLY A 118 6.86 -12.01 1.40
N LEU A 119 7.03 -10.83 2.01
CA LEU A 119 7.43 -9.61 1.31
C LEU A 119 8.71 -9.05 1.96
N LEU A 120 9.79 -8.95 1.17
CA LEU A 120 11.00 -8.24 1.57
C LEU A 120 11.09 -6.93 0.78
N ALA A 121 10.76 -5.81 1.42
CA ALA A 121 10.75 -4.50 0.78
C ALA A 121 11.84 -3.59 1.33
N THR A 122 12.53 -2.86 0.46
CA THR A 122 13.27 -1.65 0.85
C THR A 122 12.47 -0.42 0.44
N SER A 123 12.13 0.45 1.37
CA SER A 123 11.22 1.56 1.12
C SER A 123 11.51 2.75 2.03
N ASN A 124 11.17 3.95 1.57
CA ASN A 124 11.02 5.13 2.43
C ASN A 124 9.55 5.47 2.69
N GLY A 125 8.63 4.65 2.19
CA GLY A 125 7.20 4.90 2.19
C GLY A 125 6.42 4.05 3.20
N ARG A 126 5.11 3.96 3.01
CA ARG A 126 4.20 3.29 3.96
C ARG A 126 3.30 2.29 3.25
N CYS A 127 2.94 1.20 3.91
CA CYS A 127 1.89 0.30 3.47
C CYS A 127 0.53 0.89 3.88
N LEU A 128 -0.43 0.96 2.95
CA LEU A 128 -1.77 1.48 3.21
C LEU A 128 -2.83 0.44 2.86
N LEU A 129 -3.71 0.15 3.82
CA LEU A 129 -4.89 -0.67 3.66
C LEU A 129 -6.10 0.18 4.04
N THR A 130 -6.85 0.67 3.06
CA THR A 130 -7.97 1.60 3.29
C THR A 130 -9.25 1.14 2.61
N ALA A 131 -10.37 1.22 3.32
CA ALA A 131 -11.69 1.26 2.71
C ALA A 131 -12.38 2.60 3.01
N ALA A 132 -13.15 3.11 2.05
CA ALA A 132 -13.94 4.32 2.22
C ALA A 132 -14.96 4.18 3.36
N PRO A 133 -15.40 5.30 3.98
CA PRO A 133 -16.42 5.28 5.03
C PRO A 133 -17.66 4.45 4.64
N GLY A 134 -18.08 3.55 5.53
CA GLY A 134 -19.22 2.65 5.31
C GLY A 134 -18.87 1.35 4.57
N GLN A 135 -17.62 1.17 4.12
CA GLN A 135 -17.11 -0.08 3.54
C GLN A 135 -16.01 -0.67 4.43
N MET A 136 -15.68 -1.94 4.25
CA MET A 136 -14.62 -2.64 4.97
C MET A 136 -13.78 -3.44 3.99
N LEU A 137 -12.46 -3.49 4.19
CA LEU A 137 -11.64 -4.58 3.66
C LEU A 137 -11.92 -5.84 4.48
N GLU A 138 -12.10 -7.01 3.88
CA GLU A 138 -12.53 -8.21 4.62
C GLU A 138 -11.54 -9.37 4.43
N ASP A 139 -11.21 -10.12 5.48
CA ASP A 139 -10.40 -11.34 5.39
C ASP A 139 -9.03 -11.11 4.72
N ILE A 140 -8.28 -10.14 5.24
CA ILE A 140 -6.95 -9.79 4.75
C ILE A 140 -5.90 -10.44 5.65
N LEU A 141 -4.94 -11.16 5.08
CA LEU A 141 -3.79 -11.73 5.78
C LEU A 141 -2.48 -11.12 5.26
N LEU A 142 -1.71 -10.52 6.16
CA LEU A 142 -0.32 -10.16 5.93
C LEU A 142 0.57 -11.06 6.80
N ARG A 143 1.41 -11.89 6.16
CA ARG A 143 2.33 -12.80 6.84
C ARG A 143 3.75 -12.57 6.33
N ASP A 144 4.71 -12.49 7.25
CA ASP A 144 6.14 -12.36 6.93
C ASP A 144 6.44 -11.15 6.03
N VAL A 145 6.02 -9.96 6.49
CA VAL A 145 6.25 -8.69 5.80
C VAL A 145 7.37 -7.94 6.49
N ILE A 146 8.52 -7.84 5.83
CA ILE A 146 9.71 -7.16 6.35
C ILE A 146 9.97 -5.91 5.52
N LEU A 147 9.88 -4.74 6.16
CA LEU A 147 10.15 -3.44 5.54
C LEU A 147 11.49 -2.90 6.04
N ARG A 148 12.47 -2.73 5.17
CA ARG A 148 13.74 -2.08 5.47
C ARG A 148 13.70 -0.61 5.07
N TYR A 149 13.95 0.26 6.03
CA TYR A 149 13.95 1.70 5.84
C TYR A 149 15.39 2.23 5.81
N PRO A 150 15.91 2.62 4.63
CA PRO A 150 17.14 3.41 4.55
C PRO A 150 16.93 4.86 5.01
N CYS A 151 15.71 5.36 4.87
CA CYS A 151 15.19 6.63 5.35
C CYS A 151 13.65 6.51 5.40
N VAL A 152 12.95 7.43 6.07
CA VAL A 152 11.48 7.47 6.12
C VAL A 152 10.99 8.79 5.55
N ASP A 153 10.04 8.79 4.62
CA ASP A 153 9.42 10.00 4.04
C ASP A 153 8.21 10.42 4.90
N ASP A 154 8.25 11.63 5.50
CA ASP A 154 7.15 12.13 6.33
C ASP A 154 5.94 12.52 5.45
N PRO A 155 4.81 11.79 5.53
CA PRO A 155 3.65 12.11 4.73
C PRO A 155 2.99 13.43 5.13
N ALA A 156 3.13 13.91 6.36
CA ALA A 156 2.37 15.07 6.87
C ALA A 156 2.64 16.36 6.07
N LEU A 157 3.85 16.53 5.52
CA LEU A 157 4.23 17.73 4.77
C LEU A 157 3.69 17.78 3.34
N SER A 158 3.38 16.62 2.78
CA SER A 158 3.14 16.48 1.33
C SER A 158 1.84 15.79 0.98
N ALA A 159 1.29 14.94 1.85
CA ALA A 159 0.18 14.08 1.53
C ALA A 159 -1.07 14.86 1.13
N GLU A 160 -1.36 16.00 1.76
CA GLU A 160 -2.51 16.86 1.42
C GLU A 160 -2.37 17.49 0.03
N ARG A 161 -1.14 17.81 -0.38
CA ARG A 161 -0.80 18.43 -1.67
C ARG A 161 -0.81 17.42 -2.82
N ILE A 162 -0.74 16.13 -2.51
CA ILE A 162 -0.79 15.07 -3.53
C ILE A 162 -2.24 14.88 -3.97
N GLY A 163 -2.56 15.44 -5.13
CA GLY A 163 -3.82 15.19 -5.80
C GLY A 163 -3.87 13.84 -6.52
N GLY A 164 -4.85 13.70 -7.40
CA GLY A 164 -5.00 12.53 -8.26
C GLY A 164 -5.83 11.39 -7.66
N GLY A 165 -6.32 10.52 -8.53
CA GLY A 165 -7.29 9.48 -8.16
C GLY A 165 -6.70 8.23 -7.51
N GLN A 166 -5.38 8.14 -7.25
CA GLN A 166 -4.68 6.90 -6.84
C GLN A 166 -4.05 6.96 -5.44
N PHE A 167 -4.49 7.88 -4.57
CA PHE A 167 -3.98 8.02 -3.20
C PHE A 167 -5.11 8.18 -2.17
N SER A 168 -5.78 7.07 -1.82
CA SER A 168 -6.72 6.93 -0.67
C SER A 168 -7.57 8.17 -0.41
N ALA A 169 -8.22 8.69 -1.46
CA ALA A 169 -8.83 10.03 -1.46
C ALA A 169 -10.01 10.16 -0.47
N GLU A 170 -10.64 9.03 -0.12
CA GLU A 170 -11.75 8.96 0.84
C GLU A 170 -11.26 8.69 2.29
N ASN A 171 -9.95 8.65 2.51
CA ASN A 171 -9.31 8.34 3.79
C ASN A 171 -8.23 9.39 4.14
N PRO A 172 -8.60 10.67 4.42
CA PRO A 172 -7.64 11.75 4.66
C PRO A 172 -6.71 11.49 5.85
N TRP A 173 -7.19 10.81 6.89
CA TRP A 173 -6.37 10.42 8.03
C TRP A 173 -5.24 9.48 7.60
N ALA A 174 -5.57 8.38 6.92
CA ALA A 174 -4.58 7.39 6.52
C ALA A 174 -3.50 7.98 5.59
N ARG A 175 -3.85 8.99 4.79
CA ARG A 175 -2.92 9.71 3.92
C ARG A 175 -1.81 10.40 4.71
N GLN A 176 -2.06 10.88 5.93
CA GLN A 176 -1.11 11.65 6.73
C GLN A 176 -0.51 10.88 7.91
N GLU A 177 -1.10 9.74 8.26
CA GLU A 177 -0.73 8.98 9.46
C GLU A 177 0.72 8.47 9.43
N ARG A 178 1.44 8.63 10.54
CA ARG A 178 2.85 8.25 10.66
C ARG A 178 3.00 6.83 11.22
N ALA A 179 2.86 5.84 10.33
CA ALA A 179 3.19 4.46 10.64
C ALA A 179 3.72 3.71 9.41
N ALA A 180 4.48 2.63 9.62
CA ALA A 180 4.92 1.77 8.51
C ALA A 180 3.75 1.05 7.83
N LEU A 181 2.76 0.59 8.61
CA LEU A 181 1.48 0.07 8.13
C LEU A 181 0.34 0.93 8.69
N VAL A 182 -0.49 1.47 7.80
CA VAL A 182 -1.68 2.24 8.16
C VAL A 182 -2.91 1.50 7.67
N VAL A 183 -3.88 1.31 8.56
CA VAL A 183 -5.13 0.58 8.28
C VAL A 183 -6.33 1.43 8.64
N GLU A 184 -7.28 1.58 7.73
CA GLU A 184 -8.57 2.22 8.00
C GLU A 184 -9.72 1.37 7.43
N ASN A 185 -10.64 0.96 8.31
CA ASN A 185 -11.85 0.19 7.99
C ASN A 185 -11.54 -1.22 7.44
N ALA A 186 -11.21 -2.16 8.34
CA ALA A 186 -10.95 -3.56 8.00
C ALA A 186 -11.68 -4.52 8.93
N ARG A 187 -12.11 -5.67 8.44
CA ARG A 187 -12.76 -6.74 9.19
C ARG A 187 -11.97 -8.01 9.01
N ASN A 188 -11.74 -8.73 10.11
CA ASN A 188 -10.96 -9.96 10.12
C ASN A 188 -9.58 -9.76 9.44
N LEU A 189 -8.84 -8.76 9.91
CA LEU A 189 -7.47 -8.49 9.47
C LEU A 189 -6.49 -9.28 10.33
N GLN A 190 -5.69 -10.12 9.69
CA GLN A 190 -4.65 -10.92 10.32
C GLN A 190 -3.27 -10.40 9.92
N ILE A 191 -2.46 -10.07 10.90
CA ILE A 191 -1.08 -9.60 10.70
C ILE A 191 -0.18 -10.51 11.53
N ASP A 192 0.65 -11.30 10.86
CA ASP A 192 1.59 -12.24 11.47
C ASP A 192 3.01 -11.89 11.01
N ASN A 193 3.91 -11.62 11.95
CA ASN A 193 5.30 -11.26 11.67
C ASN A 193 5.48 -10.05 10.71
N PHE A 194 4.83 -8.92 11.03
CA PHE A 194 5.13 -7.63 10.39
C PHE A 194 6.34 -6.97 11.09
N CYS A 195 7.40 -6.67 10.34
CA CYS A 195 8.66 -6.21 10.90
C CYS A 195 9.21 -4.98 10.14
N PRO A 196 8.92 -3.75 10.61
CA PRO A 196 9.64 -2.58 10.14
C PRO A 196 11.04 -2.56 10.76
N ARG A 197 12.06 -2.43 9.91
CA ARG A 197 13.46 -2.23 10.26
C ARG A 197 13.83 -0.80 9.94
N TRP A 198 13.76 0.04 10.96
CA TRP A 198 13.94 1.49 10.84
C TRP A 198 15.37 1.90 10.47
N PRO A 199 15.56 3.15 10.00
CA PRO A 199 16.89 3.67 9.75
C PRO A 199 17.72 3.71 11.04
N THR A 200 18.98 3.30 10.94
CA THR A 200 19.96 3.38 12.05
C THR A 200 21.00 4.48 11.84
N SER A 201 20.96 5.14 10.67
CA SER A 201 21.87 6.22 10.31
C SER A 201 21.05 7.48 10.02
N PRO A 202 21.49 8.66 10.48
CA PRO A 202 20.87 9.91 10.09
C PRO A 202 21.19 10.29 8.63
N THR A 203 22.17 9.64 8.00
CA THR A 203 22.56 9.90 6.61
C THR A 203 21.68 9.11 5.65
N VAL A 204 20.94 9.83 4.80
CA VAL A 204 20.18 9.25 3.70
C VAL A 204 21.14 8.74 2.61
N PRO A 205 21.01 7.49 2.16
CA PRO A 205 21.83 6.97 1.07
C PRO A 205 21.60 7.73 -0.25
N ALA A 206 22.67 7.93 -1.03
CA ALA A 206 22.64 8.73 -2.26
C ALA A 206 21.57 8.26 -3.26
N ASP A 207 21.34 6.95 -3.34
CA ASP A 207 20.35 6.35 -4.24
C ASP A 207 18.90 6.56 -3.80
N TRP A 208 18.69 7.02 -2.56
CA TRP A 208 17.39 7.44 -2.02
C TRP A 208 17.20 8.95 -2.01
N THR A 209 18.16 9.70 -2.58
CA THR A 209 18.03 11.14 -2.80
C THR A 209 17.60 11.43 -4.23
N PHE A 210 16.65 12.36 -4.38
CA PHE A 210 16.06 12.71 -5.67
C PHE A 210 16.12 14.23 -5.87
N ALA A 211 16.51 14.67 -7.06
CA ALA A 211 16.53 16.10 -7.40
C ALA A 211 15.12 16.71 -7.42
N ARG A 212 14.13 15.92 -7.86
CA ARG A 212 12.70 16.24 -7.86
C ARG A 212 11.87 14.97 -7.73
N LYS A 213 10.66 15.09 -7.21
CA LYS A 213 9.63 14.03 -7.22
C LYS A 213 8.36 14.56 -7.88
N ALA A 214 7.60 13.70 -8.55
CA ALA A 214 6.26 14.05 -9.04
C ALA A 214 5.16 13.50 -8.12
N ALA A 215 3.97 14.11 -8.14
CA ALA A 215 2.77 13.48 -7.61
C ALA A 215 2.10 12.64 -8.71
N ASN A 216 1.98 11.34 -8.46
CA ASN A 216 1.44 10.39 -9.43
C ASN A 216 0.03 10.78 -9.92
N GLY A 217 -0.18 10.79 -11.24
CA GLY A 217 -1.46 11.12 -11.86
C GLY A 217 -1.79 12.61 -11.86
N THR A 218 -0.80 13.48 -11.64
CA THR A 218 -0.93 14.94 -11.69
C THR A 218 0.22 15.57 -12.48
N GLN A 219 0.15 16.88 -12.72
CA GLN A 219 1.26 17.67 -13.28
C GLN A 219 2.14 18.32 -12.20
N ALA A 220 1.92 17.98 -10.93
CA ALA A 220 2.63 18.61 -9.81
C ALA A 220 4.02 18.01 -9.59
N TRP A 221 4.99 18.89 -9.38
CA TRP A 221 6.39 18.58 -9.10
C TRP A 221 6.80 19.15 -7.76
N PHE A 222 7.68 18.43 -7.08
CA PHE A 222 8.17 18.71 -5.74
C PHE A 222 9.68 18.80 -5.77
N SER A 223 10.22 19.72 -4.99
CA SER A 223 11.65 19.94 -4.73
C SER A 223 12.02 19.41 -3.35
N PRO A 224 13.32 19.21 -3.03
CA PRO A 224 13.72 18.66 -1.74
C PRO A 224 13.23 19.42 -0.50
N ALA A 225 12.84 20.68 -0.63
CA ALA A 225 12.22 21.44 0.46
C ALA A 225 10.76 21.03 0.76
N ASP A 226 10.13 20.27 -0.14
CA ASP A 226 8.72 19.86 -0.06
C ASP A 226 8.50 18.49 0.61
N TRP A 227 9.57 17.77 0.95
CA TRP A 227 9.50 16.52 1.71
C TRP A 227 10.59 16.48 2.76
N GLN A 228 10.34 15.73 3.82
CA GLN A 228 11.32 15.49 4.86
C GLN A 228 11.59 14.01 4.93
N LEU A 229 12.86 13.65 4.77
CA LEU A 229 13.30 12.32 5.14
C LEU A 229 13.50 12.34 6.66
N ALA A 230 12.47 11.91 7.37
CA ALA A 230 12.34 11.97 8.82
C ALA A 230 13.39 11.08 9.49
N VAL A 231 14.43 11.73 10.00
CA VAL A 231 15.34 11.10 10.96
C VAL A 231 14.81 11.22 12.38
N ASP A 232 14.11 12.31 12.73
CA ASP A 232 13.70 12.61 14.13
C ASP A 232 12.17 12.67 14.32
N VAL A 233 11.38 12.21 13.35
CA VAL A 233 9.92 12.20 13.47
C VAL A 233 9.45 10.83 13.96
N PRO A 234 8.61 10.75 15.02
CA PRO A 234 8.08 9.48 15.50
C PRO A 234 7.18 8.78 14.48
N PHE A 235 7.37 7.47 14.30
CA PHE A 235 6.52 6.60 13.46
C PHE A 235 6.16 5.32 14.20
N ALA A 236 4.89 4.94 14.22
CA ALA A 236 4.48 3.63 14.73
C ALA A 236 4.84 2.51 13.74
N ALA A 237 4.89 1.26 14.21
CA ALA A 237 4.93 0.11 13.30
C ALA A 237 3.58 -0.02 12.58
N VAL A 238 2.50 -0.01 13.36
CA VAL A 238 1.12 -0.14 12.89
C VAL A 238 0.29 0.98 13.49
N SER A 239 -0.50 1.67 12.65
CA SER A 239 -1.55 2.59 13.09
C SER A 239 -2.86 2.21 12.45
N ALA A 240 -3.90 1.97 13.24
CA ALA A 240 -5.14 1.36 12.80
C ALA A 240 -6.39 2.07 13.32
N ARG A 241 -7.38 2.20 12.44
CA ARG A 241 -8.72 2.73 12.74
C ARG A 241 -9.81 1.79 12.28
N ASN A 242 -10.79 1.56 13.16
CA ASN A 242 -11.99 0.78 12.87
C ASN A 242 -11.65 -0.61 12.31
N VAL A 243 -10.79 -1.36 13.01
CA VAL A 243 -10.53 -2.76 12.69
C VAL A 243 -11.42 -3.68 13.53
N GLN A 244 -12.21 -4.51 12.87
CA GLN A 244 -13.24 -5.35 13.49
C GLN A 244 -12.87 -6.82 13.40
N GLY A 245 -12.30 -7.36 14.48
CA GLY A 245 -11.84 -8.75 14.56
C GLY A 245 -10.58 -9.04 13.72
N GLY A 246 -10.08 -10.27 13.87
CA GLY A 246 -8.79 -10.69 13.34
C GLY A 246 -7.72 -10.74 14.44
N CYS A 247 -6.45 -10.71 14.06
CA CYS A 247 -5.33 -10.77 15.00
C CYS A 247 -4.13 -9.94 14.52
N LEU A 248 -3.35 -9.43 15.46
CA LEU A 248 -2.09 -8.74 15.22
C LEU A 248 -1.01 -9.34 16.12
N ASP A 249 -0.04 -10.03 15.52
CA ASP A 249 1.16 -10.44 16.24
C ASP A 249 2.04 -9.22 16.56
N THR A 250 2.11 -8.89 17.86
CA THR A 250 2.85 -7.72 18.36
C THR A 250 4.34 -7.96 18.58
N ARG A 251 4.82 -9.21 18.54
CA ARG A 251 6.18 -9.60 18.99
C ARG A 251 7.32 -8.88 18.25
N ASN A 252 7.11 -8.55 16.99
CA ASN A 252 8.12 -7.93 16.12
C ASN A 252 7.81 -6.47 15.74
N LEU A 253 6.78 -5.88 16.36
CA LEU A 253 6.47 -4.47 16.16
C LEU A 253 7.49 -3.61 16.91
N SER A 254 8.03 -2.62 16.20
CA SER A 254 8.88 -1.61 16.81
C SER A 254 8.48 -0.24 16.27
N GLY A 255 8.32 0.75 17.15
CA GLY A 255 8.18 2.14 16.74
C GLY A 255 9.54 2.75 16.39
N TYR A 256 9.51 3.91 15.74
CA TYR A 256 10.67 4.70 15.38
C TYR A 256 10.68 6.00 16.19
N GLN A 257 11.88 6.44 16.58
CA GLN A 257 12.09 7.69 17.33
C GLN A 257 11.18 7.84 18.56
N GLY A 258 11.10 6.78 19.37
CA GLY A 258 10.34 6.76 20.61
C GLY A 258 8.82 6.69 20.44
N ALA A 259 8.30 6.50 19.22
CA ALA A 259 6.89 6.21 19.01
C ALA A 259 6.48 4.88 19.63
N GLU A 260 5.24 4.81 20.09
CA GLU A 260 4.59 3.54 20.41
C GLU A 260 4.56 2.63 19.17
N PRO A 261 4.84 1.32 19.29
CA PRO A 261 4.82 0.40 18.15
C PRO A 261 3.43 0.27 17.52
N LEU A 262 2.36 0.45 18.30
CA LEU A 262 0.97 0.26 17.89
C LEU A 262 0.11 1.44 18.33
N CYS A 263 -0.57 2.07 17.37
CA CYS A 263 -1.57 3.11 17.60
C CYS A 263 -2.94 2.62 17.11
N GLU A 264 -3.97 2.69 17.95
CA GLU A 264 -5.28 2.13 17.62
C GLU A 264 -6.43 3.05 18.01
N GLN A 265 -7.45 3.10 17.18
CA GLN A 265 -8.70 3.80 17.50
C GLN A 265 -9.90 3.01 16.98
N GLY A 266 -10.73 2.52 17.91
CA GLY A 266 -11.92 1.73 17.59
C GLY A 266 -11.60 0.36 16.98
N CYS A 267 -10.51 -0.28 17.41
CA CYS A 267 -10.12 -1.62 16.98
C CYS A 267 -10.58 -2.70 17.98
N SER A 268 -10.89 -3.90 17.48
CA SER A 268 -11.38 -5.04 18.28
C SER A 268 -10.81 -6.40 17.82
N TRP A 269 -9.53 -6.46 17.44
CA TRP A 269 -8.79 -7.69 17.13
C TRP A 269 -8.07 -8.26 18.36
N GLU A 270 -7.52 -9.46 18.23
CA GLU A 270 -6.64 -10.09 19.22
C GLU A 270 -5.17 -9.64 19.03
N LEU A 271 -4.40 -9.51 20.12
CA LEU A 271 -2.99 -9.09 20.12
C LEU A 271 -2.05 -10.21 20.62
#